data_AF-A0A956N3E0-F1
#
_entry.id   AF-A0A956N3E0-F1
#
_cell.length_a   1.000
_cell.length_b   1.000
_cell.length_c   1.000
_cell.angle_alpha   90.00
_cell.angle_beta   90.00
_cell.angle_gamma   90.00
#
_symmetry.space_group_name_H-M   'P 1'
#
loop_
_entity.id
_entity.type
_entity.pdbx_description
1 polymer ?
#
loop_
_entity_poly.entity_id
_entity_poly.type
_entity_poly.pdbx_seq_one_letter_code
_entity_poly.pdbx_strand_id
1 'polypeptide(L)'
;MPSYPMLAQYLAVVPAGSGESGFAPQIIPYLTDIWLREYFARVRKCDVVEVPIDRFTYLFDIEPGRLIAAWGVSRGKHSAPRPASRMKGHPKGGGADTHRGHAIAHTLGGGTDINLVPQLGSVNVGAFRVLEKEAVATPGALYFTHFIYRGARDQRASWVEQGLLVPGRAPKVTLHGN
;
A
#
# COMPACT_ATOMS: atom_id res chain seq x y z
N MET A 1 -16.86 1.04 -2.73
CA MET A 1 -15.61 0.82 -1.99
C MET A 1 -15.27 -0.65 -2.04
N PRO A 2 -13.98 -1.02 -2.08
CA PRO A 2 -13.57 -2.40 -1.89
C PRO A 2 -14.20 -3.01 -0.64
N SER A 3 -14.49 -4.31 -0.69
CA SER A 3 -14.97 -5.08 0.45
C SER A 3 -14.16 -6.35 0.54
N TYR A 4 -13.84 -6.76 1.77
CA TYR A 4 -12.91 -7.85 2.05
C TYR A 4 -13.55 -8.95 2.93
N PRO A 5 -14.67 -9.56 2.50
CA PRO A 5 -15.43 -10.50 3.34
C PRO A 5 -14.61 -11.71 3.82
N MET A 6 -13.58 -12.12 3.06
CA MET A 6 -12.79 -13.31 3.37
C MET A 6 -11.59 -13.03 4.28
N LEU A 7 -11.23 -11.77 4.54
CA LEU A 7 -10.02 -11.46 5.32
C LEU A 7 -10.07 -12.02 6.75
N ALA A 8 -11.20 -11.88 7.43
CA ALA A 8 -11.36 -12.41 8.78
C ALA A 8 -11.19 -13.93 8.81
N GLN A 9 -11.74 -14.63 7.81
CA GLN A 9 -11.61 -16.07 7.67
C GLN A 9 -10.16 -16.48 7.40
N TYR A 10 -9.47 -15.83 6.45
CA TYR A 10 -8.07 -16.11 6.16
C TYR A 10 -7.17 -15.89 7.38
N LEU A 11 -7.41 -14.85 8.17
CA LEU A 11 -6.62 -14.58 9.36
C LEU A 11 -6.91 -15.53 10.52
N ALA A 12 -8.13 -16.07 10.61
CA ALA A 12 -8.50 -17.02 11.66
C ALA A 12 -7.88 -18.41 11.49
N VAL A 13 -7.68 -18.85 10.24
CA VAL A 13 -7.16 -20.19 9.94
C VAL A 13 -5.63 -20.28 9.97
N VAL A 14 -4.94 -19.15 10.05
CA VAL A 14 -3.47 -19.10 10.08
C VAL A 14 -3.00 -19.10 11.52
N PRO A 15 -2.19 -20.08 11.95
CA PRO A 15 -1.60 -20.08 13.28
C PRO A 15 -0.82 -18.80 13.56
N ALA A 16 -0.93 -18.27 14.78
CA ALA A 16 -0.09 -17.16 15.21
C ALA A 16 1.40 -17.56 15.07
N GLY A 17 2.20 -16.71 14.42
CA GLY A 17 3.62 -16.99 14.20
C GLY A 17 3.95 -17.77 12.92
N SER A 18 2.98 -18.09 12.06
CA SER A 18 3.22 -18.73 10.74
C SER A 18 4.12 -17.92 9.79
N GLY A 19 4.43 -16.67 10.14
CA GLY A 19 5.31 -15.79 9.38
C GLY A 19 4.78 -15.45 7.98
N GLU A 20 5.67 -14.88 7.18
CA GLU A 20 5.43 -14.45 5.79
C GLU A 20 5.04 -15.61 4.87
N SER A 21 5.63 -16.79 5.06
CA SER A 21 5.45 -17.98 4.23
C SER A 21 4.12 -18.71 4.44
N GLY A 22 3.41 -18.46 5.55
CA GLY A 22 2.16 -19.16 5.87
C GLY A 22 0.91 -18.54 5.22
N PHE A 23 0.67 -17.25 5.44
CA PHE A 23 -0.61 -16.61 5.08
C PHE A 23 -0.56 -15.68 3.88
N ALA A 24 0.59 -15.05 3.62
CA ALA A 24 0.73 -14.11 2.52
C ALA A 24 0.38 -14.75 1.16
N PRO A 25 0.77 -16.02 0.85
CA PRO A 25 0.40 -16.66 -0.41
C PRO A 25 -1.12 -16.84 -0.62
N GLN A 26 -1.91 -16.87 0.44
CA GLN A 26 -3.37 -17.01 0.36
C GLN A 26 -4.07 -15.65 0.28
N ILE A 27 -3.57 -14.67 1.05
CA ILE A 27 -4.20 -13.36 1.15
C ILE A 27 -3.82 -12.44 -0.02
N ILE A 28 -2.58 -12.48 -0.51
CA ILE A 28 -2.12 -11.57 -1.56
C ILE A 28 -2.94 -11.73 -2.85
N PRO A 29 -3.15 -12.95 -3.41
CA PRO A 29 -3.96 -13.10 -4.62
C PRO A 29 -5.39 -12.61 -4.44
N TYR A 30 -5.97 -12.80 -3.25
CA TYR A 30 -7.30 -12.32 -2.93
C TYR A 30 -7.38 -10.79 -2.90
N LEU A 31 -6.41 -10.14 -2.27
CA LEU A 31 -6.34 -8.68 -2.21
C LEU A 31 -6.11 -8.07 -3.60
N THR A 32 -5.16 -8.60 -4.36
CA THR A 32 -4.83 -8.06 -5.69
C THR A 32 -5.98 -8.24 -6.68
N ASP A 33 -6.71 -9.36 -6.64
CA ASP A 33 -7.93 -9.54 -7.44
C ASP A 33 -8.98 -8.46 -7.14
N ILE A 34 -9.22 -8.14 -5.86
CA ILE A 34 -10.16 -7.08 -5.47
C ILE A 34 -9.69 -5.71 -5.97
N TRP A 35 -8.42 -5.37 -5.74
CA TRP A 35 -7.86 -4.07 -6.13
C TRP A 35 -7.88 -3.89 -7.65
N LEU A 36 -7.47 -4.91 -8.40
CA LEU A 36 -7.47 -4.86 -9.86
C LEU A 36 -8.88 -4.79 -10.43
N ARG A 37 -9.85 -5.55 -9.90
CA ARG A 37 -11.26 -5.42 -10.32
C ARG A 37 -11.82 -4.03 -10.08
N GLU A 38 -11.51 -3.45 -8.91
CA GLU A 38 -11.93 -2.09 -8.58
C GLU A 38 -11.32 -1.08 -9.55
N TYR A 39 -10.03 -1.22 -9.84
CA TYR A 39 -9.30 -0.34 -10.73
C TYR A 39 -9.80 -0.43 -12.19
N PHE A 40 -9.91 -1.65 -12.73
CA PHE A 40 -10.36 -1.90 -14.10
C PHE A 40 -11.82 -1.51 -14.34
N ALA A 41 -12.66 -1.48 -13.30
CA ALA A 41 -14.02 -0.95 -13.43
C ALA A 41 -14.06 0.56 -13.78
N ARG A 42 -12.97 1.30 -13.56
CA ARG A 42 -12.88 2.76 -13.73
C ARG A 42 -11.89 3.20 -14.80
N VAL A 43 -10.99 2.30 -15.20
CA VAL A 43 -9.84 2.60 -16.06
C VAL A 43 -9.83 1.61 -17.22
N ARG A 44 -10.15 2.10 -18.42
CA ARG A 44 -10.27 1.23 -19.61
C ARG A 44 -8.97 1.04 -20.38
N LYS A 45 -8.02 1.99 -20.28
CA LYS A 45 -6.70 1.92 -20.90
C LYS A 45 -5.67 1.92 -19.78
N CYS A 46 -5.07 0.77 -19.55
CA CYS A 46 -4.10 0.52 -18.49
C CYS A 46 -3.09 -0.53 -18.96
N ASP A 47 -1.88 -0.44 -18.42
CA ASP A 47 -0.83 -1.42 -18.54
C ASP A 47 -0.28 -1.66 -17.14
N VAL A 48 -0.93 -2.58 -16.42
CA VAL A 48 -0.64 -2.83 -15.01
C VAL A 48 0.43 -3.89 -14.87
N VAL A 49 1.49 -3.53 -14.17
CA VAL A 49 2.60 -4.42 -13.83
C VAL A 49 2.71 -4.62 -12.33
N GLU A 50 3.11 -5.82 -11.94
CA GLU A 50 3.55 -6.13 -10.59
C GLU A 50 5.07 -5.96 -10.52
N VAL A 51 5.53 -5.10 -9.61
CA VAL A 51 6.95 -4.74 -9.49
C VAL A 51 7.44 -5.11 -8.09
N PRO A 52 8.26 -6.15 -7.94
CA PRO A 52 8.95 -6.42 -6.68
C PRO A 52 10.15 -5.46 -6.53
N ILE A 53 10.20 -4.72 -5.42
CA ILE A 53 11.34 -3.88 -5.05
C ILE A 53 11.70 -4.16 -3.59
N ASP A 54 12.93 -4.64 -3.38
CA ASP A 54 13.43 -5.14 -2.10
C ASP A 54 12.49 -6.21 -1.51
N ARG A 55 11.68 -5.84 -0.50
CA ARG A 55 10.77 -6.72 0.23
C ARG A 55 9.30 -6.33 0.09
N PHE A 56 9.03 -5.38 -0.80
CA PHE A 56 7.69 -4.87 -1.05
C PHE A 56 7.33 -5.12 -2.51
N THR A 57 6.05 -5.30 -2.75
CA THR A 57 5.50 -5.47 -4.08
C THR A 57 4.52 -4.35 -4.35
N TYR A 58 4.54 -3.86 -5.59
CA TYR A 58 3.77 -2.72 -6.05
C TYR A 58 2.97 -3.12 -7.28
N LEU A 59 1.68 -2.79 -7.31
CA LEU A 59 0.90 -2.76 -8.55
C LEU A 59 0.95 -1.36 -9.11
N PHE A 60 1.52 -1.22 -10.30
CA PHE A 60 1.74 0.08 -10.95
C PHE A 60 1.15 0.06 -12.35
N ASP A 61 0.41 1.10 -12.71
CA ASP A 61 -0.09 1.28 -14.07
C ASP A 61 0.88 2.18 -14.85
N ILE A 62 1.51 1.61 -15.88
CA ILE A 62 2.52 2.29 -16.71
C ILE A 62 1.86 3.39 -17.55
N GLU A 63 0.67 3.15 -18.08
CA GLU A 63 -0.02 4.05 -19.01
C GLU A 63 -0.29 5.45 -18.42
N PRO A 64 -0.97 5.58 -17.27
CA PRO A 64 -1.10 6.85 -16.57
C PRO A 64 0.08 7.13 -15.62
N GLY A 65 0.99 6.18 -15.41
CA GLY A 65 2.14 6.32 -14.52
C GLY A 65 1.76 6.52 -13.06
N ARG A 66 0.97 5.62 -12.48
CA ARG A 66 0.48 5.75 -11.08
C ARG A 66 0.43 4.43 -10.33
N LEU A 67 0.60 4.53 -9.01
CA LEU A 67 0.55 3.39 -8.11
C LEU A 67 -0.90 3.01 -7.78
N ILE A 68 -1.23 1.72 -7.90
CA ILE A 68 -2.54 1.15 -7.54
C ILE A 68 -2.50 0.62 -6.11
N ALA A 69 -1.48 -0.19 -5.79
CA ALA A 69 -1.33 -0.76 -4.46
C ALA A 69 0.14 -1.04 -4.15
N ALA A 70 0.46 -1.11 -2.87
CA ALA A 70 1.74 -1.58 -2.38
C ALA A 70 1.54 -2.42 -1.13
N TRP A 71 2.31 -3.49 -0.97
CA TRP A 71 2.24 -4.36 0.21
C TRP A 71 3.58 -5.01 0.53
N GLY A 72 3.68 -5.51 1.76
CA GLY A 72 4.77 -6.38 2.20
C GLY A 72 4.60 -6.80 3.64
N VAL A 73 5.42 -7.77 4.08
CA VAL A 73 5.41 -8.23 5.47
C VAL A 73 6.39 -7.41 6.29
N SER A 74 5.90 -6.85 7.40
CA SER A 74 6.71 -6.09 8.34
C SER A 74 7.78 -6.97 8.97
N ARG A 75 9.02 -6.48 9.02
CA ARG A 75 10.13 -7.06 9.78
C ARG A 75 10.48 -6.23 11.02
N GLY A 76 9.57 -5.35 11.41
CA GLY A 76 9.82 -4.35 12.45
C GLY A 76 10.54 -3.11 11.93
N LYS A 77 11.19 -2.38 12.84
CA LYS A 77 11.80 -1.08 12.53
C LYS A 77 12.97 -1.23 11.56
N HIS A 78 12.88 -0.56 10.41
CA HIS A 78 13.99 -0.41 9.50
C HIS A 78 14.88 0.77 9.92
N SER A 79 16.18 0.53 10.09
CA SER A 79 17.16 1.49 10.58
C SER A 79 18.10 2.04 9.50
N ALA A 80 17.97 1.60 8.24
CA ALA A 80 18.83 2.12 7.19
C ALA A 80 18.63 3.63 7.00
N PRO A 81 19.69 4.39 6.72
CA PRO A 81 19.58 5.82 6.46
C PRO A 81 18.79 6.08 5.18
N ARG A 82 17.95 7.13 5.18
CA ARG A 82 17.13 7.53 4.04
C ARG A 82 18.04 7.97 2.88
N PRO A 83 18.03 7.31 1.71
CA PRO A 83 18.85 7.73 0.60
C PRO A 83 18.35 9.07 0.05
N ALA A 84 19.05 10.16 0.37
CA ALA A 84 18.69 11.52 -0.04
C ALA A 84 18.76 11.75 -1.56
N SER A 85 19.51 10.91 -2.29
CA SER A 85 19.82 11.10 -3.72
C SER A 85 18.71 10.64 -4.70
N ARG A 86 17.69 9.91 -4.24
CA ARG A 86 16.69 9.28 -5.13
C ARG A 86 15.36 10.05 -5.28
N MET A 87 15.28 11.29 -4.82
CA MET A 87 14.04 12.08 -4.85
C MET A 87 13.87 12.94 -6.12
N LYS A 88 14.29 12.50 -7.32
CA LYS A 88 14.14 13.29 -8.55
C LYS A 88 13.24 12.58 -9.57
N GLY A 89 12.10 13.18 -9.92
CA GLY A 89 11.34 12.84 -11.14
C GLY A 89 9.92 12.27 -10.97
N HIS A 90 9.58 11.65 -9.83
CA HIS A 90 8.26 11.04 -9.61
C HIS A 90 7.76 11.23 -8.15
N PRO A 91 6.45 11.41 -7.90
CA PRO A 91 5.39 11.64 -8.89
C PRO A 91 5.54 13.01 -9.57
N LYS A 92 5.02 13.14 -10.81
CA LYS A 92 4.88 14.45 -11.48
C LYS A 92 3.93 15.29 -10.63
N GLY A 93 4.38 16.47 -10.22
CA GLY A 93 3.83 17.23 -9.08
C GLY A 93 2.30 17.36 -9.04
N GLY A 94 1.71 17.14 -7.87
CA GLY A 94 0.46 17.79 -7.47
C GLY A 94 0.80 19.19 -6.95
N GLY A 95 -0.11 20.16 -7.08
CA GLY A 95 0.12 21.57 -6.73
C GLY A 95 0.57 21.83 -5.28
N ALA A 96 0.57 23.09 -4.85
CA ALA A 96 1.18 23.56 -3.59
C ALA A 96 0.78 22.76 -2.31
N ASP A 97 -0.38 22.10 -2.32
CA ASP A 97 -0.92 21.36 -1.17
C ASP A 97 -0.64 19.84 -1.20
N THR A 98 0.08 19.34 -2.22
CA THR A 98 0.31 17.90 -2.42
C THR A 98 1.75 17.54 -2.13
N HIS A 99 1.95 16.62 -1.17
CA HIS A 99 3.26 16.08 -0.84
C HIS A 99 3.54 14.81 -1.63
N ARG A 100 4.82 14.44 -1.67
CA ARG A 100 5.24 13.08 -2.07
C ARG A 100 5.01 12.14 -0.90
N GLY A 101 3.83 11.55 -0.86
CA GLY A 101 3.43 10.59 0.16
C GLY A 101 4.12 9.25 -0.07
N HIS A 102 4.50 8.57 1.01
CA HIS A 102 5.00 7.20 0.90
C HIS A 102 3.83 6.23 1.00
N ALA A 103 3.69 5.34 0.03
CA ALA A 103 2.73 4.23 0.13
C ALA A 103 3.17 3.24 1.24
N ILE A 104 4.46 2.89 1.25
CA ILE A 104 5.12 2.15 2.31
C ILE A 104 6.08 3.09 3.05
N ALA A 105 5.87 3.26 4.36
CA ALA A 105 6.71 4.13 5.18
C ALA A 105 8.19 3.74 5.16
N HIS A 106 9.07 4.73 5.19
CA HIS A 106 10.51 4.51 5.33
C HIS A 106 10.89 3.74 6.62
N THR A 107 10.10 3.89 7.70
CA THR A 107 10.32 3.13 8.95
C THR A 107 10.02 1.65 8.81
N LEU A 108 9.22 1.25 7.81
CA LEU A 108 9.06 -0.14 7.37
C LEU A 108 10.11 -0.51 6.29
N GLY A 109 10.78 0.51 5.75
CA GLY A 109 11.81 0.48 4.71
C GLY A 109 11.28 0.50 3.29
N GLY A 110 10.14 1.15 3.07
CA GLY A 110 9.74 1.56 1.72
C GLY A 110 10.74 2.55 1.13
N GLY A 111 11.05 2.35 -0.15
CA GLY A 111 11.95 3.21 -0.93
C GLY A 111 11.29 4.50 -1.42
N THR A 112 11.86 5.15 -2.42
CA THR A 112 11.40 6.46 -2.94
C THR A 112 10.98 6.46 -4.41
N ASP A 113 11.02 5.32 -5.09
CA ASP A 113 10.76 5.25 -6.54
C ASP A 113 9.24 5.27 -6.82
N ILE A 114 8.66 4.18 -7.32
CA ILE A 114 7.20 4.02 -7.50
C ILE A 114 6.39 4.08 -6.20
N ASN A 115 7.09 4.09 -5.05
CA ASN A 115 6.52 4.19 -3.71
C ASN A 115 6.05 5.63 -3.35
N LEU A 116 6.38 6.63 -4.17
CA LEU A 116 5.94 8.00 -3.97
C LEU A 116 4.69 8.32 -4.78
N VAL A 117 3.67 8.83 -4.10
CA VAL A 117 2.35 9.17 -4.68
C VAL A 117 1.95 10.61 -4.37
N PRO A 118 1.14 11.27 -5.22
CA PRO A 118 0.50 12.52 -4.87
C PRO A 118 -0.44 12.30 -3.68
N GLN A 119 -0.14 12.90 -2.52
CA GLN A 119 -0.91 12.70 -1.29
C GLN A 119 -1.07 13.99 -0.49
N LEU A 120 -2.23 14.17 0.15
CA LEU A 120 -2.43 15.26 1.12
C LEU A 120 -1.51 15.08 2.33
N GLY A 121 -0.93 16.18 2.81
CA GLY A 121 -0.04 16.18 3.97
C GLY A 121 -0.72 15.67 5.25
N SER A 122 -2.01 15.98 5.43
CA SER A 122 -2.84 15.51 6.55
C SER A 122 -2.97 13.98 6.60
N VAL A 123 -2.95 13.32 5.44
CA VAL A 123 -2.98 11.86 5.33
C VAL A 123 -1.59 11.29 5.58
N ASN A 124 -0.59 11.78 4.85
CA ASN A 124 0.78 11.26 4.85
C ASN A 124 1.53 11.47 6.18
N VAL A 125 1.34 12.61 6.86
CA VAL A 125 2.02 12.95 8.12
C VAL A 125 1.16 12.67 9.35
N GLY A 126 -0.17 12.57 9.16
CA GLY A 126 -1.15 12.35 10.22
C GLY A 126 -1.61 10.89 10.29
N ALA A 127 -2.74 10.61 9.64
CA ALA A 127 -3.51 9.39 9.86
C ALA A 127 -2.73 8.09 9.56
N PHE A 128 -1.84 8.10 8.57
CA PHE A 128 -1.05 6.92 8.20
C PHE A 128 -0.13 6.43 9.32
N ARG A 129 0.37 7.34 10.16
CA ARG A 129 1.37 7.01 11.18
C ARG A 129 0.87 6.03 12.23
N VAL A 130 -0.44 5.93 12.44
CA VAL A 130 -1.01 5.05 13.47
C VAL A 130 -0.76 3.59 13.10
N LEU A 131 -1.20 3.17 11.91
CA LEU A 131 -1.01 1.80 11.42
C LEU A 131 0.45 1.53 11.04
N GLU A 132 1.21 2.52 10.56
CA GLU A 132 2.65 2.35 10.31
C GLU A 132 3.42 2.02 11.60
N LYS A 133 3.14 2.72 12.70
CA LYS A 133 3.75 2.43 14.00
C LYS A 133 3.36 1.04 14.50
N GLU A 134 2.09 0.66 14.33
CA GLU A 134 1.63 -0.68 14.73
C GLU A 134 2.29 -1.78 13.88
N ALA A 135 2.43 -1.56 12.57
CA ALA A 135 3.15 -2.47 11.67
C ALA A 135 4.62 -2.62 12.09
N VAL A 136 5.29 -1.51 12.42
CA VAL A 136 6.67 -1.54 12.95
C VAL A 136 6.75 -2.29 14.29
N ALA A 137 5.74 -2.19 15.14
CA ALA A 137 5.68 -2.90 16.41
C ALA A 137 5.27 -4.38 16.27
N THR A 138 4.80 -4.81 15.10
CA THR A 138 4.27 -6.15 14.86
C THR A 138 4.97 -6.84 13.68
N PRO A 139 6.21 -7.33 13.85
CA PRO A 139 6.88 -8.15 12.84
C PRO A 139 6.02 -9.37 12.45
N GLY A 140 6.01 -9.70 11.16
CA GLY A 140 5.17 -10.77 10.59
C GLY A 140 3.77 -10.31 10.17
N ALA A 141 3.36 -9.08 10.48
CA ALA A 141 2.11 -8.51 9.97
C ALA A 141 2.25 -8.10 8.50
N LEU A 142 1.23 -8.37 7.69
CA LEU A 142 1.15 -7.85 6.32
C LEU A 142 0.58 -6.44 6.38
N TYR A 143 1.33 -5.49 5.83
CA TYR A 143 0.91 -4.10 5.68
C TYR A 143 0.66 -3.83 4.20
N PHE A 144 -0.41 -3.10 3.89
CA PHE A 144 -0.68 -2.65 2.53
C PHE A 144 -1.28 -1.24 2.46
N THR A 145 -1.15 -0.63 1.29
CA THR A 145 -1.90 0.54 0.87
C THR A 145 -2.55 0.29 -0.49
N HIS A 146 -3.80 0.72 -0.66
CA HIS A 146 -4.55 0.61 -1.90
C HIS A 146 -5.16 1.96 -2.29
N PHE A 147 -4.85 2.44 -3.49
CA PHE A 147 -5.16 3.77 -4.00
C PHE A 147 -6.37 3.72 -4.94
N ILE A 148 -7.44 4.44 -4.57
CA ILE A 148 -8.73 4.41 -5.26
C ILE A 148 -8.89 5.70 -6.08
N TYR A 149 -8.95 5.55 -7.41
CA TYR A 149 -9.07 6.64 -8.37
C TYR A 149 -10.51 6.82 -8.84
N ARG A 150 -10.95 8.06 -9.14
CA ARG A 150 -12.30 8.32 -9.68
C ARG A 150 -12.34 8.20 -11.20
N GLY A 151 -11.27 8.59 -11.87
CA GLY A 151 -11.17 8.59 -13.32
C GLY A 151 -9.84 8.09 -13.86
N ALA A 152 -9.86 7.73 -15.15
CA ALA A 152 -8.70 7.24 -15.88
C ALA A 152 -7.56 8.27 -16.01
N ARG A 153 -7.83 9.57 -15.83
CA ARG A 153 -6.84 10.65 -15.96
C ARG A 153 -6.32 11.19 -14.63
N ASP A 154 -6.88 10.75 -13.51
CA ASP A 154 -6.52 11.27 -12.19
C ASP A 154 -5.12 10.81 -11.79
N GLN A 155 -4.22 11.76 -11.50
CA GLN A 155 -2.90 11.44 -10.95
C GLN A 155 -2.92 11.26 -9.43
N ARG A 156 -3.89 11.87 -8.75
CA ARG A 156 -4.11 11.72 -7.32
C ARG A 156 -5.31 10.81 -7.08
N ALA A 157 -5.12 9.77 -6.28
CA ALA A 157 -6.22 8.94 -5.80
C ALA A 157 -7.15 9.76 -4.90
N SER A 158 -8.46 9.56 -5.04
CA SER A 158 -9.45 10.25 -4.19
C SER A 158 -9.55 9.63 -2.79
N TRP A 159 -9.15 8.36 -2.66
CA TRP A 159 -9.05 7.69 -1.38
C TRP A 159 -7.85 6.76 -1.35
N VAL A 160 -7.39 6.46 -0.14
CA VAL A 160 -6.38 5.43 0.11
C VAL A 160 -6.83 4.56 1.27
N GLU A 161 -6.87 3.25 1.06
CA GLU A 161 -7.01 2.27 2.13
C GLU A 161 -5.64 1.91 2.68
N GLN A 162 -5.53 1.87 4.00
CA GLN A 162 -4.36 1.39 4.72
C GLN A 162 -4.77 0.14 5.51
N GLY A 163 -4.07 -0.97 5.28
CA GLY A 163 -4.38 -2.26 5.90
C GLY A 163 -3.23 -2.79 6.73
N LEU A 164 -3.57 -3.37 7.88
CA LEU A 164 -2.67 -4.16 8.71
C LEU A 164 -3.33 -5.47 9.08
N LEU A 165 -2.75 -6.57 8.60
CA LEU A 165 -3.25 -7.92 8.76
C LEU A 165 -2.29 -8.72 9.62
N VAL A 166 -2.79 -9.19 10.76
CA VAL A 166 -2.03 -9.97 11.73
C VAL A 166 -2.69 -11.34 11.87
N PRO A 167 -1.97 -12.45 11.63
CA PRO A 167 -2.52 -13.79 11.84
C PRO A 167 -3.16 -13.95 13.22
N GLY A 168 -4.34 -14.56 13.26
CA GLY A 168 -5.12 -14.74 14.48
C GLY A 168 -5.81 -13.49 15.03
N ARG A 169 -5.76 -12.35 14.32
CA ARG A 169 -6.46 -11.11 14.73
C ARG A 169 -7.47 -10.68 13.66
N ALA A 170 -8.46 -9.89 14.08
CA ALA A 170 -9.37 -9.24 13.15
C ALA A 170 -8.59 -8.30 12.19
N PRO A 171 -8.97 -8.24 10.90
CA PRO A 171 -8.31 -7.35 9.95
C PRO A 171 -8.54 -5.90 10.33
N LYS A 172 -7.49 -5.08 10.27
CA LYS A 172 -7.59 -3.63 10.40
C LYS A 172 -7.41 -2.99 9.04
N VAL A 173 -8.47 -2.39 8.50
CA VAL A 173 -8.45 -1.64 7.24
C VAL A 173 -9.08 -0.28 7.49
N THR A 174 -8.34 0.79 7.24
CA THR A 174 -8.80 2.17 7.42
C THR A 174 -8.81 2.88 6.09
N LEU A 175 -9.87 3.64 5.84
CA LEU A 175 -10.01 4.45 4.65
C LEU A 175 -9.67 5.91 4.96
N HIS A 176 -8.87 6.52 4.09
CA HIS A 176 -8.52 7.93 4.17
C HIS A 176 -8.95 8.64 2.88
N GLY A 177 -9.58 9.81 3.02
CA GLY A 177 -9.80 10.72 1.87
C GLY A 177 -8.47 11.37 1.48
N ASN A 178 -8.17 11.40 0.18
CA ASN A 178 -6.90 11.91 -0.35
C ASN A 178 -7.06 12.97 -1.43
#